data_AF-A0A7V5Q0K8-F1
#
_entry.id   AF-A0A7V5Q0K8-F1
#
_cell.length_a   1.000
_cell.length_b   1.000
_cell.length_c   1.000
_cell.angle_alpha   90.00
_cell.angle_beta   90.00
_cell.angle_gamma   90.00
#
_symmetry.space_group_name_H-M   'P 1'
#
loop_
_entity.id
_entity.type
_entity.pdbx_description
1 polymer ?
#
loop_
_entity_poly.entity_id
_entity_poly.type
_entity_poly.pdbx_seq_one_letter_code
_entity_poly.pdbx_strand_id
1 'polypeptide(L)'
;ADVRELVYGLMFTRGGKDLARSAVFVGGGDVAAADAVFDQVRNAFFGPVRVSVMADPSGANTTAAAAVHLARQHIDLPASSVAVLAATGPVGRRVARLLLRCGGHTFVTSRSLERATALVDQLPTESASGKAEPVETASPDQLRSLIAGVDAVVAAGTTGVCLLPKSVWQTASLKLMIDLNAVPPLGIEGIQADDRAARYGDTIAYGALGVGRLKMKIHKAAIRRLFERNDQVFDVDALFELAATLGE
;
A
#
# COMPACT_ATOMS: atom_id res chain seq x y z
N ALA A 1 -5.36 2.81 -28.86
CA ALA A 1 -4.05 3.46 -29.09
C ALA A 1 -3.06 2.83 -28.13
N ASP A 2 -1.86 2.51 -28.60
CA ASP A 2 -0.76 2.07 -27.74
C ASP A 2 -0.38 3.23 -26.79
N VAL A 3 -0.10 2.94 -25.51
CA VAL A 3 0.15 3.96 -24.47
C VAL A 3 1.32 4.87 -24.87
N ARG A 4 2.31 4.34 -25.58
CA ARG A 4 3.44 5.11 -26.09
C ARG A 4 3.02 6.30 -26.94
N GLU A 5 2.06 6.10 -27.86
CA GLU A 5 1.60 7.16 -28.76
C GLU A 5 0.84 8.26 -27.99
N LEU A 6 0.11 7.89 -26.92
CA LEU A 6 -0.51 8.86 -26.03
C LEU A 6 0.54 9.69 -25.29
N VAL A 7 1.63 9.06 -24.82
CA VAL A 7 2.73 9.73 -24.13
C VAL A 7 3.48 10.67 -25.08
N TYR A 8 3.74 10.24 -26.33
CA TYR A 8 4.34 11.09 -27.36
C TYR A 8 3.47 12.32 -27.66
N GLY A 9 2.15 12.16 -27.71
CA GLY A 9 1.22 13.27 -27.84
C GLY A 9 1.35 14.30 -26.70
N LEU A 10 1.63 13.87 -25.47
CA LEU A 10 1.88 14.78 -24.34
C LEU A 10 3.27 15.44 -24.41
N MET A 11 4.28 14.70 -24.86
CA MET A 11 5.68 15.12 -24.88
C MET A 11 6.03 16.07 -26.04
N PHE A 12 5.44 15.90 -27.22
CA PHE A 12 5.80 16.65 -28.42
C PHE A 12 4.88 17.84 -28.73
N THR A 13 3.88 18.09 -27.87
CA THR A 13 2.94 19.21 -28.05
C THR A 13 3.27 20.44 -27.22
N ARG A 14 4.24 20.36 -26.30
CA ARG A 14 4.72 21.48 -25.46
C ARG A 14 6.24 21.42 -25.30
N GLY A 15 6.88 22.57 -25.06
CA GLY A 15 8.34 22.68 -24.93
C GLY A 15 8.79 23.32 -23.63
N GLY A 16 10.01 23.01 -23.20
CA GLY A 16 10.66 23.64 -22.04
C GLY A 16 9.81 23.56 -20.76
N LYS A 17 9.62 24.71 -20.11
CA LYS A 17 8.85 24.81 -18.85
C LYS A 17 7.38 24.40 -18.99
N ASP A 18 6.83 24.43 -20.20
CA ASP A 18 5.41 24.11 -20.42
C ASP A 18 5.13 22.60 -20.44
N LEU A 19 6.18 21.75 -20.46
CA LEU A 19 6.03 20.30 -20.28
C LEU A 19 5.38 19.96 -18.94
N ALA A 20 5.62 20.75 -17.89
CA ALA A 20 5.01 20.57 -16.57
C ALA A 20 3.50 20.87 -16.56
N ARG A 21 2.92 21.37 -17.66
CA ARG A 21 1.47 21.57 -17.78
C ARG A 21 0.72 20.30 -18.23
N SER A 22 1.45 19.22 -18.49
CA SER A 22 0.94 17.92 -18.90
C SER A 22 1.45 16.85 -17.93
N ALA A 23 0.63 15.84 -17.64
CA ALA A 23 1.00 14.73 -16.77
C ALA A 23 0.23 13.47 -17.13
N VAL A 24 0.76 12.32 -16.70
CA VAL A 24 0.12 11.01 -16.87
C VAL A 24 -0.32 10.47 -15.51
N PHE A 25 -1.55 9.96 -15.43
CA PHE A 25 -2.03 9.19 -14.29
C PHE A 25 -2.44 7.80 -14.77
N VAL A 26 -1.84 6.76 -14.21
CA VAL A 26 -2.12 5.36 -14.51
C VAL A 26 -3.00 4.78 -13.41
N GLY A 27 -4.27 4.51 -13.76
CA GLY A 27 -5.25 3.85 -12.89
C GLY A 27 -5.57 2.44 -13.38
N GLY A 28 -6.70 1.89 -12.92
CA GLY A 28 -7.21 0.59 -13.34
C GLY A 28 -7.53 -0.37 -12.19
N GLY A 29 -8.37 -1.36 -12.47
CA GLY A 29 -8.73 -2.44 -11.54
C GLY A 29 -7.66 -3.52 -11.43
N ASP A 30 -6.97 -3.79 -12.54
CA ASP A 30 -5.85 -4.73 -12.60
C ASP A 30 -4.54 -3.97 -12.36
N VAL A 31 -3.93 -4.24 -11.20
CA VAL A 31 -2.66 -3.62 -10.80
C VAL A 31 -1.49 -4.10 -11.64
N ALA A 32 -1.45 -5.37 -12.06
CA ALA A 32 -0.33 -5.88 -12.85
C ALA A 32 -0.34 -5.26 -14.25
N ALA A 33 -1.54 -5.13 -14.84
CA ALA A 33 -1.70 -4.39 -16.09
C ALA A 33 -1.34 -2.91 -15.93
N ALA A 34 -1.76 -2.27 -14.84
CA ALA A 34 -1.41 -0.88 -14.56
C ALA A 34 0.10 -0.67 -14.36
N ASP A 35 0.79 -1.60 -13.71
CA ASP A 35 2.25 -1.57 -13.55
C ASP A 35 2.96 -1.68 -14.90
N ALA A 36 2.52 -2.60 -15.76
CA ALA A 36 3.06 -2.73 -17.12
C ALA A 36 2.84 -1.45 -17.96
N VAL A 37 1.67 -0.81 -17.83
CA VAL A 37 1.38 0.47 -18.49
C VAL A 37 2.27 1.59 -17.93
N PHE A 38 2.46 1.65 -16.62
CA PHE A 38 3.33 2.63 -15.98
C PHE A 38 4.78 2.48 -16.44
N ASP A 39 5.28 1.26 -16.58
CA ASP A 39 6.60 0.97 -17.13
C ASP A 39 6.74 1.41 -18.58
N GLN A 40 5.72 1.13 -19.42
CA GLN A 40 5.71 1.60 -20.80
C GLN A 40 5.70 3.13 -20.91
N VAL A 41 4.98 3.83 -20.03
CA VAL A 41 5.02 5.31 -19.96
C VAL A 41 6.43 5.79 -19.65
N ARG A 42 7.09 5.22 -18.63
CA ARG A 42 8.45 5.60 -18.24
C ARG A 42 9.47 5.31 -19.36
N ASN A 43 9.32 4.18 -20.05
CA ASN A 43 10.19 3.77 -21.15
C ASN A 43 10.02 4.63 -22.40
N ALA A 44 8.89 5.33 -22.56
CA ALA A 44 8.67 6.24 -23.67
C ALA A 44 9.35 7.62 -23.49
N PHE A 45 9.87 7.93 -22.29
CA PHE A 45 10.53 9.22 -22.03
C PHE A 45 11.89 9.34 -22.75
N PHE A 46 12.19 10.53 -23.27
CA PHE A 46 13.42 10.79 -24.02
C PHE A 46 14.16 12.02 -23.48
N GLY A 47 15.27 11.79 -22.77
CA GLY A 47 16.09 12.88 -22.22
C GLY A 47 15.24 13.86 -21.37
N PRO A 48 15.38 15.18 -21.53
CA PRO A 48 14.55 16.16 -20.81
C PRO A 48 13.12 16.28 -21.36
N VAL A 49 12.82 15.68 -22.51
CA VAL A 49 11.49 15.65 -23.11
C VAL A 49 10.72 14.50 -22.43
N ARG A 50 10.01 14.87 -21.36
CA ARG A 50 9.19 13.97 -20.55
C ARG A 50 8.15 14.78 -19.79
N VAL A 51 7.16 14.07 -19.23
CA VAL A 51 6.14 14.62 -18.35
C VAL A 51 6.14 13.85 -17.03
N SER A 52 5.57 14.43 -15.98
CA SER A 52 5.43 13.73 -14.71
C SER A 52 4.38 12.62 -14.82
N VAL A 53 4.57 11.53 -14.07
CA VAL A 53 3.69 10.37 -14.07
C VAL A 53 3.39 9.86 -12.65
N MET A 54 2.16 9.45 -12.41
CA MET A 54 1.72 8.78 -11.18
C MET A 54 1.02 7.47 -11.51
N ALA A 55 1.21 6.43 -10.69
CA ALA A 55 0.39 5.23 -10.71
C ALA A 55 -0.36 5.06 -9.38
N ASP A 56 -1.67 4.81 -9.44
CA ASP A 56 -2.47 4.49 -8.26
C ASP A 56 -3.67 3.57 -8.61
N PRO A 57 -3.42 2.35 -9.16
CA PRO A 57 -4.47 1.43 -9.58
C PRO A 57 -5.34 1.03 -8.39
N SER A 58 -6.66 1.23 -8.52
CA SER A 58 -7.64 1.06 -7.45
C SER A 58 -7.31 1.77 -6.13
N GLY A 59 -6.46 2.81 -6.16
CA GLY A 59 -5.99 3.47 -4.94
C GLY A 59 -4.98 2.65 -4.13
N ALA A 60 -4.39 1.60 -4.70
CA ALA A 60 -3.54 0.66 -3.96
C ALA A 60 -2.26 1.29 -3.43
N ASN A 61 -1.60 2.14 -4.21
CA ASN A 61 -0.32 2.73 -3.83
C ASN A 61 -0.51 3.76 -2.73
N THR A 62 -1.50 4.66 -2.88
CA THR A 62 -1.76 5.71 -1.88
C THR A 62 -2.35 5.14 -0.58
N THR A 63 -3.13 4.07 -0.64
CA THR A 63 -3.66 3.38 0.56
C THR A 63 -2.54 2.67 1.32
N ALA A 64 -1.67 1.93 0.61
CA ALA A 64 -0.53 1.27 1.24
C ALA A 64 0.46 2.28 1.84
N ALA A 65 0.76 3.36 1.11
CA ALA A 65 1.59 4.46 1.60
C ALA A 65 1.03 5.06 2.89
N ALA A 66 -0.27 5.33 2.94
CA ALA A 66 -0.93 5.83 4.15
C ALA A 66 -0.87 4.83 5.30
N ALA A 67 -1.23 3.56 5.06
CA ALA A 67 -1.25 2.53 6.08
C ALA A 67 0.12 2.30 6.72
N VAL A 68 1.18 2.14 5.92
CA VAL A 68 2.53 1.92 6.43
C VAL A 68 3.10 3.18 7.08
N HIS A 69 2.76 4.36 6.56
CA HIS A 69 3.15 5.63 7.20
C HIS A 69 2.51 5.80 8.58
N LEU A 70 1.22 5.46 8.73
CA LEU A 70 0.55 5.48 10.02
C LEU A 70 1.13 4.42 10.95
N ALA A 71 1.46 3.23 10.43
CA ALA A 71 2.06 2.17 11.26
C ALA A 71 3.37 2.60 11.92
N ARG A 72 4.31 3.18 11.14
CA ARG A 72 5.61 3.63 11.67
C ARG A 72 5.53 4.77 12.71
N GLN A 73 4.36 5.40 12.89
CA GLN A 73 4.16 6.38 13.96
C GLN A 73 3.93 5.72 15.32
N HIS A 74 3.49 4.46 15.34
CA HIS A 74 3.07 3.74 16.55
C HIS A 74 3.96 2.56 16.89
N ILE A 75 4.69 2.01 15.92
CA ILE A 75 5.64 0.91 16.11
C ILE A 75 6.96 1.18 15.40
N ASP A 76 8.05 0.68 16.00
CA ASP A 76 9.36 0.64 15.36
C ASP A 76 9.39 -0.53 14.36
N LEU A 77 9.17 -0.24 13.08
CA LEU A 77 9.02 -1.26 12.03
C LEU A 77 10.22 -2.23 11.97
N PRO A 78 11.49 -1.78 11.95
CA PRO A 78 12.66 -2.66 12.03
C PRO A 78 12.68 -3.64 13.21
N ALA A 79 12.08 -3.27 14.34
CA ALA A 79 12.04 -4.09 15.56
C ALA A 79 10.69 -4.82 15.74
N SER A 80 9.80 -4.75 14.75
CA SER A 80 8.44 -5.27 14.85
C SER A 80 8.14 -6.31 13.78
N SER A 81 7.32 -7.28 14.18
CA SER A 81 6.72 -8.29 13.32
C SER A 81 5.31 -7.86 12.89
N VAL A 82 5.03 -7.90 11.59
CA VAL A 82 3.78 -7.39 11.01
C VAL A 82 3.13 -8.44 10.11
N ALA A 83 1.90 -8.84 10.43
CA ALA A 83 1.10 -9.69 9.55
C ALA A 83 0.28 -8.85 8.58
N VAL A 84 0.40 -9.13 7.28
CA VAL A 84 -0.46 -8.56 6.24
C VAL A 84 -1.50 -9.60 5.84
N LEU A 85 -2.73 -9.46 6.35
CA LEU A 85 -3.80 -10.39 6.06
C LEU A 85 -4.36 -10.18 4.66
N ALA A 86 -4.55 -11.27 3.92
CA ALA A 86 -4.96 -11.25 2.51
C ALA A 86 -4.01 -10.43 1.62
N ALA A 87 -2.70 -10.55 1.87
CA ALA A 87 -1.65 -9.76 1.24
C ALA A 87 -1.61 -9.85 -0.29
N THR A 88 -2.13 -10.92 -0.88
CA THR A 88 -2.04 -11.15 -2.33
C THR A 88 -2.94 -10.24 -3.18
N GLY A 89 -3.80 -9.43 -2.56
CA GLY A 89 -4.64 -8.42 -3.23
C GLY A 89 -3.91 -7.12 -3.59
N PRO A 90 -4.54 -6.22 -4.37
CA PRO A 90 -3.98 -4.93 -4.81
C PRO A 90 -3.21 -4.15 -3.75
N VAL A 91 -3.85 -3.88 -2.62
CA VAL A 91 -3.28 -3.05 -1.56
C VAL A 91 -2.27 -3.85 -0.72
N GLY A 92 -2.59 -5.10 -0.40
CA GLY A 92 -1.74 -5.97 0.43
C GLY A 92 -0.33 -6.16 -0.14
N ARG A 93 -0.20 -6.31 -1.46
CA ARG A 93 1.09 -6.43 -2.16
C ARG A 93 1.97 -5.20 -1.95
N ARG A 94 1.36 -4.03 -1.96
CA ARG A 94 2.03 -2.73 -1.77
C ARG A 94 2.40 -2.51 -0.32
N VAL A 95 1.52 -2.90 0.61
CA VAL A 95 1.82 -2.88 2.05
C VAL A 95 3.02 -3.77 2.34
N ALA A 96 3.04 -5.01 1.84
CA ALA A 96 4.15 -5.94 2.04
C ALA A 96 5.48 -5.38 1.50
N ARG A 97 5.47 -4.81 0.28
CA ARG A 97 6.65 -4.14 -0.29
C ARG A 97 7.16 -3.00 0.59
N LEU A 98 6.27 -2.13 1.06
CA LEU A 98 6.64 -0.97 1.88
C LEU A 98 7.15 -1.39 3.28
N LEU A 99 6.53 -2.37 3.92
CA LEU A 99 7.01 -2.92 5.20
C LEU A 99 8.40 -3.54 5.06
N LEU A 100 8.62 -4.31 3.99
CA LEU A 100 9.91 -4.90 3.65
C LEU A 100 10.99 -3.81 3.45
N ARG A 101 10.67 -2.73 2.74
CA ARG A 101 11.54 -1.57 2.55
C ARG A 101 11.84 -0.83 3.87
N CYS A 102 10.89 -0.80 4.80
CA CYS A 102 11.05 -0.17 6.11
C CYS A 102 11.82 -1.01 7.13
N GLY A 103 12.36 -2.18 6.75
CA GLY A 103 13.11 -3.05 7.66
C GLY A 103 12.26 -4.04 8.46
N GLY A 104 10.95 -4.08 8.24
CA GLY A 104 10.06 -4.91 9.05
C GLY A 104 10.15 -6.40 8.77
N HIS A 105 9.86 -7.21 9.77
CA HIS A 105 9.61 -8.64 9.60
C HIS A 105 8.15 -8.86 9.23
N THR A 106 7.91 -9.11 7.95
CA THR A 106 6.56 -9.11 7.35
C THR A 106 6.09 -10.54 7.09
N PHE A 107 4.98 -10.93 7.71
CA PHE A 107 4.28 -12.17 7.38
C PHE A 107 3.24 -11.88 6.28
N VAL A 108 3.50 -12.41 5.09
CA VAL A 108 2.67 -12.24 3.90
C VAL A 108 1.65 -13.37 3.86
N THR A 109 0.36 -13.07 4.11
CA THR A 109 -0.64 -14.14 4.25
C THR A 109 -1.55 -14.34 3.05
N SER A 110 -2.00 -15.59 2.90
CA SER A 110 -2.97 -16.05 1.92
C SER A 110 -3.68 -17.30 2.45
N ARG A 111 -4.83 -17.65 1.86
CA ARG A 111 -5.47 -18.96 2.10
C ARG A 111 -4.75 -20.12 1.38
N SER A 112 -3.72 -19.82 0.61
CA SER A 112 -2.89 -20.77 -0.13
C SER A 112 -1.44 -20.34 0.07
N LEU A 113 -0.64 -21.25 0.61
CA LEU A 113 0.80 -21.02 0.80
C LEU A 113 1.49 -20.64 -0.52
N GLU A 114 1.18 -21.34 -1.62
CA GLU A 114 1.72 -21.09 -2.96
C GLU A 114 1.57 -19.62 -3.37
N ARG A 115 0.38 -19.03 -3.19
CA ARG A 115 0.14 -17.62 -3.54
C ARG A 115 0.88 -16.65 -2.64
N ALA A 116 1.07 -16.98 -1.35
CA ALA A 116 1.87 -16.17 -0.45
C ALA A 116 3.34 -16.22 -0.85
N THR A 117 3.88 -17.42 -1.13
CA THR A 117 5.25 -17.63 -1.61
C THR A 117 5.51 -16.88 -2.91
N ALA A 118 4.63 -17.03 -3.91
CA ALA A 118 4.76 -16.33 -5.18
C ALA A 118 4.79 -14.81 -5.02
N LEU A 119 4.08 -14.23 -4.03
CA LEU A 119 4.19 -12.81 -3.73
C LEU A 119 5.54 -12.48 -3.10
N VAL A 120 5.99 -13.25 -2.11
CA VAL A 120 7.30 -13.03 -1.46
C VAL A 120 8.44 -13.07 -2.47
N ASP A 121 8.42 -14.04 -3.40
CA ASP A 121 9.42 -14.18 -4.45
C ASP A 121 9.45 -13.00 -5.44
N GLN A 122 8.34 -12.26 -5.57
CA GLN A 122 8.22 -11.08 -6.42
C GLN A 122 8.57 -9.77 -5.71
N LEU A 123 8.73 -9.78 -4.38
CA LEU A 123 9.09 -8.58 -3.64
C LEU A 123 10.55 -8.19 -3.94
N PRO A 124 10.87 -6.90 -4.04
CA PRO A 124 12.23 -6.44 -4.29
C PRO A 124 13.12 -6.63 -3.04
N THR A 125 13.82 -7.76 -2.95
CA THR A 125 14.65 -8.11 -1.78
C THR A 125 16.05 -7.50 -1.81
N GLU A 126 16.63 -7.28 -2.99
CA GLU A 126 18.03 -6.82 -3.17
C GLU A 126 18.35 -5.46 -2.52
N SER A 127 17.34 -4.62 -2.32
CA SER A 127 17.48 -3.29 -1.70
C SER A 127 16.69 -3.15 -0.39
N ALA A 128 16.12 -4.24 0.09
CA ALA A 128 15.34 -4.27 1.33
C ALA A 128 16.22 -4.51 2.55
N SER A 129 15.89 -3.85 3.65
CA SER A 129 16.48 -4.12 4.97
C SER A 129 15.64 -5.10 5.80
N GLY A 130 14.40 -5.38 5.39
CA GLY A 130 13.48 -6.24 6.11
C GLY A 130 13.48 -7.70 5.62
N LYS A 131 12.57 -8.49 6.19
CA LYS A 131 12.33 -9.89 5.80
C LYS A 131 10.86 -10.10 5.48
N ALA A 132 10.55 -10.86 4.44
CA ALA A 132 9.19 -11.31 4.15
C ALA A 132 9.10 -12.84 4.27
N GLU A 133 8.07 -13.33 4.95
CA GLU A 133 7.80 -14.76 5.13
C GLU A 133 6.39 -15.10 4.65
N PRO A 134 6.22 -16.09 3.75
CA PRO A 134 4.90 -16.49 3.31
C PRO A 134 4.24 -17.36 4.39
N VAL A 135 2.98 -17.06 4.72
CA VAL A 135 2.21 -17.82 5.71
C VAL A 135 0.83 -18.16 5.15
N GLU A 136 0.44 -19.42 5.31
CA GLU A 136 -0.92 -19.84 5.02
C GLU A 136 -1.83 -19.59 6.23
N THR A 137 -2.95 -18.91 5.98
CA THR A 137 -4.03 -18.67 6.95
C THR A 137 -5.34 -19.19 6.37
N ALA A 138 -5.40 -20.50 6.09
CA ALA A 138 -6.57 -21.20 5.57
C ALA A 138 -7.52 -21.67 6.68
N SER A 139 -7.01 -21.85 7.90
CA SER A 139 -7.80 -22.25 9.07
C SER A 139 -7.76 -21.20 10.20
N PRO A 140 -8.79 -21.19 11.09
CA PRO A 140 -8.79 -20.33 12.28
C PRO A 140 -7.58 -20.55 13.20
N ASP A 141 -7.06 -21.78 13.30
CA ASP A 141 -5.92 -22.10 14.18
C ASP A 141 -4.60 -21.57 13.62
N GLN A 142 -4.41 -21.64 12.30
CA GLN A 142 -3.27 -21.00 11.63
C GLN A 142 -3.30 -19.48 11.86
N LEU A 143 -4.48 -18.85 11.71
CA LEU A 143 -4.65 -17.42 11.99
C LEU A 143 -4.32 -17.11 13.45
N ARG A 144 -4.89 -17.84 14.43
CA ARG A 144 -4.60 -17.61 15.86
C ARG A 144 -3.12 -17.73 16.18
N SER A 145 -2.46 -18.77 15.66
CA SER A 145 -1.04 -19.00 15.88
C SER A 145 -0.19 -17.85 15.35
N LEU A 146 -0.48 -17.38 14.12
CA LEU A 146 0.20 -16.22 13.54
C LEU A 146 -0.03 -14.95 14.38
N ILE A 147 -1.29 -14.66 14.73
CA ILE A 147 -1.66 -13.41 15.40
C ILE A 147 -1.07 -13.35 16.83
N ALA A 148 -0.90 -14.49 17.49
CA ALA A 148 -0.25 -14.57 18.80
C ALA A 148 1.25 -14.21 18.75
N GLY A 149 1.90 -14.36 17.60
CA GLY A 149 3.35 -14.17 17.42
C GLY A 149 3.76 -12.86 16.74
N VAL A 150 2.82 -11.94 16.48
CA VAL A 150 3.11 -10.68 15.78
C VAL A 150 2.81 -9.44 16.63
N ASP A 151 3.50 -8.35 16.34
CA ASP A 151 3.29 -7.05 16.99
C ASP A 151 2.14 -6.25 16.37
N ALA A 152 1.92 -6.42 15.06
CA ALA A 152 0.92 -5.65 14.34
C ALA A 152 0.26 -6.41 13.19
N VAL A 153 -0.93 -5.94 12.81
CA VAL A 153 -1.70 -6.50 11.70
C VAL A 153 -2.17 -5.39 10.76
N VAL A 154 -2.06 -5.65 9.45
CA VAL A 154 -2.74 -4.89 8.40
C VAL A 154 -3.70 -5.83 7.66
N ALA A 155 -5.01 -5.61 7.80
CA ALA A 155 -6.04 -6.36 7.08
C ALA A 155 -6.31 -5.72 5.71
N ALA A 156 -5.84 -6.36 4.64
CA ALA A 156 -5.94 -5.90 3.25
C ALA A 156 -6.97 -6.71 2.43
N GLY A 157 -8.03 -7.17 3.09
CA GLY A 157 -9.07 -8.00 2.49
C GLY A 157 -9.93 -7.29 1.46
N THR A 158 -10.66 -8.10 0.68
CA THR A 158 -11.75 -7.60 -0.17
C THR A 158 -12.87 -7.02 0.68
N THR A 159 -13.65 -6.12 0.10
CA THR A 159 -14.78 -5.48 0.78
C THR A 159 -15.79 -6.47 1.34
N GLY A 160 -16.29 -6.22 2.54
CA GLY A 160 -17.34 -7.05 3.17
C GLY A 160 -16.85 -8.43 3.65
N VAL A 161 -15.56 -8.60 3.89
CA VAL A 161 -14.98 -9.84 4.41
C VAL A 161 -14.25 -9.56 5.71
N CYS A 162 -14.66 -10.24 6.78
CA CYS A 162 -13.93 -10.27 8.04
C CYS A 162 -12.77 -11.26 7.97
N LEU A 163 -11.55 -10.76 8.23
CA LEU A 163 -10.30 -11.53 8.22
C LEU A 163 -9.80 -11.83 9.64
N LEU A 164 -10.05 -10.94 10.59
CA LEU A 164 -9.55 -11.04 11.95
C LEU A 164 -10.70 -10.91 12.96
N PRO A 165 -11.25 -12.05 13.44
CA PRO A 165 -12.31 -12.06 14.44
C PRO A 165 -11.86 -11.48 15.78
N LYS A 166 -12.81 -10.91 16.52
CA LYS A 166 -12.57 -10.27 17.81
C LYS A 166 -12.03 -11.23 18.86
N SER A 167 -12.56 -12.46 18.84
CA SER A 167 -12.10 -13.54 19.72
C SER A 167 -10.64 -13.95 19.50
N VAL A 168 -10.03 -13.60 18.36
CA VAL A 168 -8.62 -13.90 18.05
C VAL A 168 -7.72 -12.75 18.49
N TRP A 169 -8.02 -11.52 18.07
CA TRP A 169 -7.12 -10.40 18.33
C TRP A 169 -7.15 -9.93 19.79
N GLN A 170 -8.27 -10.09 20.50
CA GLN A 170 -8.37 -9.68 21.91
C GLN A 170 -7.50 -10.49 22.86
N THR A 171 -7.13 -11.71 22.48
CA THR A 171 -6.25 -12.59 23.28
C THR A 171 -4.78 -12.43 22.92
N ALA A 172 -4.47 -11.68 21.86
CA ALA A 172 -3.13 -11.44 21.37
C ALA A 172 -2.55 -10.15 21.97
N SER A 173 -1.22 -10.06 22.02
CA SER A 173 -0.51 -8.87 22.52
C SER A 173 -0.19 -7.89 21.39
N LEU A 174 -1.19 -7.59 20.54
CA LEU A 174 -1.01 -6.67 19.41
C LEU A 174 -0.80 -5.23 19.88
N LYS A 175 0.20 -4.56 19.31
CA LYS A 175 0.43 -3.12 19.49
C LYS A 175 -0.43 -2.30 18.52
N LEU A 176 -0.64 -2.81 17.31
CA LEU A 176 -1.30 -2.07 16.23
C LEU A 176 -2.17 -2.96 15.32
N MET A 177 -3.34 -2.47 14.97
CA MET A 177 -4.24 -3.05 13.97
C MET A 177 -4.64 -1.98 12.95
N ILE A 178 -4.57 -2.31 11.67
CA ILE A 178 -5.02 -1.43 10.58
C ILE A 178 -5.96 -2.22 9.68
N ASP A 179 -7.19 -1.77 9.52
CA ASP A 179 -8.14 -2.31 8.56
C ASP A 179 -8.29 -1.40 7.35
N LEU A 180 -8.23 -2.00 6.16
CA LEU A 180 -8.37 -1.30 4.88
C LEU A 180 -9.73 -1.55 4.23
N ASN A 181 -10.61 -2.34 4.85
CA ASN A 181 -11.98 -2.58 4.42
C ASN A 181 -12.93 -1.56 5.08
N ALA A 182 -13.61 -0.74 4.27
CA ALA A 182 -14.63 0.22 4.72
C ALA A 182 -16.06 -0.34 4.66
N VAL A 183 -16.26 -1.53 4.10
CA VAL A 183 -17.58 -2.12 3.83
C VAL A 183 -17.87 -3.22 4.85
N PRO A 184 -18.97 -3.12 5.62
CA PRO A 184 -19.36 -4.16 6.56
C PRO A 184 -19.65 -5.53 5.91
N PRO A 185 -19.34 -6.65 6.60
CA PRO A 185 -18.53 -6.71 7.82
C PRO A 185 -17.10 -6.22 7.56
N LEU A 186 -16.55 -5.46 8.52
CA LEU A 186 -15.18 -4.94 8.45
C LEU A 186 -14.17 -6.08 8.44
N GLY A 187 -12.95 -5.80 7.99
CA GLY A 187 -11.84 -6.75 7.95
C GLY A 187 -11.35 -7.18 9.32
N ILE A 188 -11.41 -6.26 10.30
CA ILE A 188 -11.13 -6.55 11.70
C ILE A 188 -12.43 -6.36 12.50
N GLU A 189 -12.86 -7.41 13.18
CA GLU A 189 -14.12 -7.36 13.92
C GLU A 189 -13.97 -6.55 15.22
N GLY A 190 -14.94 -5.69 15.50
CA GLY A 190 -15.02 -4.94 16.77
C GLY A 190 -14.33 -3.59 16.80
N ILE A 191 -13.60 -3.22 15.74
CA ILE A 191 -13.13 -1.85 15.52
C ILE A 191 -14.16 -1.05 14.70
N GLN A 192 -13.96 0.26 14.55
CA GLN A 192 -14.80 1.14 13.72
C GLN A 192 -14.09 1.53 12.42
N ALA A 193 -14.87 1.76 11.36
CA ALA A 193 -14.31 2.14 10.06
C ALA A 193 -13.62 3.52 10.09
N ASP A 194 -14.02 4.42 11.00
CA ASP A 194 -13.46 5.76 11.17
C ASP A 194 -12.43 5.89 12.28
N ASP A 195 -12.05 4.76 12.92
CA ASP A 195 -10.99 4.73 13.92
C ASP A 195 -9.70 5.34 13.38
N ARG A 196 -9.12 6.22 14.18
CA ARG A 196 -7.84 6.87 13.92
C ARG A 196 -7.04 6.91 15.19
N ALA A 197 -6.01 6.07 15.26
CA ALA A 197 -5.25 5.86 16.48
C ALA A 197 -6.15 5.57 17.71
N ALA A 198 -7.28 4.90 17.49
CA ALA A 198 -8.24 4.57 18.54
C ALA A 198 -7.64 3.48 19.45
N ARG A 199 -7.90 3.52 20.75
CA ARG A 199 -7.34 2.56 21.70
C ARG A 199 -8.35 1.49 22.08
N TYR A 200 -7.91 0.23 21.99
CA TYR A 200 -8.61 -0.97 22.42
C TYR A 200 -7.74 -1.70 23.45
N GLY A 201 -7.78 -1.23 24.70
CA GLY A 201 -6.77 -1.59 25.69
C GLY A 201 -5.42 -0.97 25.31
N ASP A 202 -4.39 -1.81 25.22
CA ASP A 202 -3.04 -1.38 24.81
C ASP A 202 -2.86 -1.36 23.28
N THR A 203 -3.79 -1.94 22.52
CA THR A 203 -3.74 -1.98 21.06
C THR A 203 -4.29 -0.69 20.44
N ILE A 204 -3.57 -0.14 19.48
CA ILE A 204 -4.02 0.99 18.65
C ILE A 204 -4.69 0.44 17.38
N ALA A 205 -5.82 1.01 16.98
CA ALA A 205 -6.56 0.65 15.78
C ALA A 205 -6.72 1.83 14.81
N TYR A 206 -6.66 1.49 13.52
CA TYR A 206 -7.11 2.34 12.42
C TYR A 206 -8.14 1.59 11.58
N GLY A 207 -9.26 2.27 11.30
CA GLY A 207 -10.23 1.83 10.32
C GLY A 207 -9.93 2.40 8.93
N ALA A 208 -10.59 1.85 7.91
CA ALA A 208 -10.35 2.20 6.52
C ALA A 208 -10.60 3.68 6.19
N LEU A 209 -11.58 4.33 6.82
CA LEU A 209 -11.83 5.77 6.68
C LEU A 209 -10.80 6.60 7.44
N GLY A 210 -10.29 6.10 8.57
CA GLY A 210 -9.16 6.69 9.29
C GLY A 210 -7.91 6.77 8.42
N VAL A 211 -7.52 5.65 7.81
CA VAL A 211 -6.43 5.57 6.81
C VAL A 211 -6.76 6.41 5.58
N GLY A 212 -8.02 6.36 5.14
CA GLY A 212 -8.54 7.04 3.96
C GLY A 212 -8.29 8.55 3.95
N ARG A 213 -8.26 9.21 5.12
CA ARG A 213 -7.95 10.64 5.23
C ARG A 213 -6.53 10.96 4.75
N LEU A 214 -5.53 10.27 5.26
CA LEU A 214 -4.13 10.46 4.83
C LEU A 214 -3.96 10.01 3.38
N LYS A 215 -4.57 8.89 2.99
CA LYS A 215 -4.60 8.41 1.59
C LYS A 215 -5.10 9.49 0.62
N MET A 216 -6.18 10.19 0.98
CA MET A 216 -6.71 11.30 0.18
C MET A 216 -5.79 12.52 0.15
N LYS A 217 -5.08 12.83 1.24
CA LYS A 217 -4.06 13.89 1.25
C LYS A 217 -2.90 13.55 0.32
N ILE A 218 -2.36 12.34 0.40
CA ILE A 218 -1.28 11.84 -0.47
C ILE A 218 -1.70 11.94 -1.94
N HIS A 219 -2.87 11.39 -2.29
CA HIS A 219 -3.35 11.40 -3.66
C HIS A 219 -3.49 12.84 -4.21
N LYS A 220 -4.15 13.74 -3.47
CA LYS A 220 -4.32 15.14 -3.89
C LYS A 220 -3.00 15.88 -4.01
N ALA A 221 -2.05 15.63 -3.10
CA ALA A 221 -0.73 16.25 -3.14
C ALA A 221 0.08 15.75 -4.35
N ALA A 222 0.08 14.44 -4.62
CA ALA A 222 0.77 13.85 -5.77
C ALA A 222 0.25 14.44 -7.09
N ILE A 223 -1.09 14.49 -7.26
CA ILE A 223 -1.70 15.09 -8.45
C ILE A 223 -1.29 16.56 -8.63
N ARG A 224 -1.21 17.36 -7.57
CA ARG A 224 -0.70 18.75 -7.68
C ARG A 224 0.76 18.78 -8.11
N ARG A 225 1.61 17.97 -7.48
CA ARG A 225 3.05 17.90 -7.76
C ARG A 225 3.39 17.43 -9.17
N LEU A 226 2.51 16.64 -9.80
CA LEU A 226 2.64 16.28 -11.22
C LEU A 226 2.76 17.51 -12.13
N PHE A 227 2.21 18.65 -11.73
CA PHE A 227 2.20 19.87 -12.54
C PHE A 227 3.19 20.95 -12.07
N GLU A 228 4.00 20.65 -11.03
CA GLU A 228 5.05 21.56 -10.54
C GLU A 228 6.35 21.40 -11.33
N ARG A 229 6.60 20.18 -11.82
CA ARG A 229 7.75 19.79 -12.64
C ARG A 229 7.29 18.79 -13.69
N ASN A 230 8.14 18.50 -14.66
CA ASN A 230 7.85 17.55 -15.74
C ASN A 230 8.60 16.21 -15.61
N ASP A 231 9.26 15.97 -14.48
CA ASP A 231 10.15 14.82 -14.25
C ASP A 231 9.79 14.01 -13.01
N GLN A 232 8.63 14.25 -12.40
CA GLN A 232 8.22 13.54 -11.19
C GLN A 232 7.68 12.14 -11.54
N VAL A 233 8.04 11.16 -10.72
CA VAL A 233 7.56 9.78 -10.84
C VAL A 233 6.99 9.37 -9.48
N PHE A 234 5.66 9.22 -9.42
CA PHE A 234 4.94 8.82 -8.22
C PHE A 234 4.48 7.35 -8.34
N ASP A 235 5.38 6.44 -8.01
CA ASP A 235 5.07 5.04 -7.71
C ASP A 235 4.76 4.86 -6.20
N VAL A 236 4.61 3.62 -5.75
CA VAL A 236 4.33 3.32 -4.33
C VAL A 236 5.39 3.86 -3.38
N ASP A 237 6.67 3.84 -3.78
CA ASP A 237 7.78 4.25 -2.93
C ASP A 237 7.85 5.77 -2.80
N ALA A 238 7.68 6.49 -3.91
CA ALA A 238 7.61 7.94 -3.92
C ALA A 238 6.34 8.47 -3.21
N LEU A 239 5.21 7.77 -3.31
CA LEU A 239 3.98 8.12 -2.59
C LEU A 239 4.12 7.90 -1.07
N PHE A 240 4.88 6.89 -0.65
CA PHE A 240 5.23 6.68 0.75
C PHE A 240 6.12 7.79 1.31
N GLU A 241 7.14 8.23 0.55
CA GLU A 241 7.94 9.39 0.94
C GLU A 241 7.12 10.67 0.98
N LEU A 242 6.21 10.85 0.02
CA LEU A 242 5.30 11.99 0.02
C LEU A 242 4.44 12.03 1.30
N ALA A 243 3.98 10.88 1.80
CA ALA A 243 3.21 10.80 3.04
C ALA A 243 3.95 11.43 4.23
N ALA A 244 5.27 11.27 4.31
CA ALA A 244 6.09 11.87 5.36
C ALA A 244 6.08 13.40 5.38
N THR A 245 5.78 14.02 4.23
CA THR A 245 5.73 15.49 4.09
C THR A 245 4.34 16.07 4.37
N LEU A 246 3.33 15.21 4.56
CA LEU A 246 1.94 15.59 4.73
C LEU A 246 1.55 15.28 6.18
N GLY A 247 1.49 16.32 7.01
CA GLY A 247 1.01 16.17 8.39
C GLY A 247 -0.35 15.48 8.46
N GLU A 248 -0.62 14.83 9.61
CA GLU A 248 -1.78 13.95 9.78
C GLU A 248 -3.14 14.59 9.53
#